data_AF-A0A7V9CP79-F1
#
_entry.id   AF-A0A7V9CP79-F1
#
_cell.length_a   1.000
_cell.length_b   1.000
_cell.length_c   1.000
_cell.angle_alpha   90.00
_cell.angle_beta   90.00
_cell.angle_gamma   90.00
#
_symmetry.space_group_name_H-M   'P 1'
#
loop_
_entity.id
_entity.type
_entity.pdbx_description
1 polymer ?
#
loop_
_entity_poly.entity_id
_entity_poly.type
_entity_poly.pdbx_seq_one_letter_code
_entity_poly.pdbx_strand_id
1 'polypeptide(L)'
;MTTRQRAYGAFAAICIVWGTTYLGIKIALETLPPFLIGGLRFTLAGIVLAVALRLSGRPWPSVRTVPIFLTTGTLMLGFGNGGVVWAEQYMASGLVAVLVASTPFWMVGLDSLLSGGEVLTRRTVGGLLVGFSGIVLLVWP
;
A
#
# COMPACT_ATOMS: atom_id res chain seq x y z
N MET A 1 1.75 24.46 -12.75
CA MET A 1 0.77 23.52 -12.19
C MET A 1 0.45 23.95 -10.76
N THR A 2 -0.81 24.17 -10.43
CA THR A 2 -1.22 24.45 -9.05
C THR A 2 -1.03 23.18 -8.19
N THR A 3 -0.79 23.34 -6.89
CA THR A 3 -0.61 22.21 -5.94
C THR A 3 -1.76 21.20 -6.04
N ARG A 4 -2.99 21.70 -6.30
CA ARG A 4 -4.20 20.89 -6.48
C ARG A 4 -4.17 20.01 -7.73
N GLN A 5 -3.67 20.51 -8.86
CA GLN A 5 -3.52 19.72 -10.09
C GLN A 5 -2.49 18.60 -9.92
N ARG A 6 -1.39 18.86 -9.21
CA ARG A 6 -0.39 17.84 -8.88
C ARG A 6 -0.97 16.74 -7.99
N ALA A 7 -1.80 17.11 -7.02
CA ALA A 7 -2.46 16.15 -6.14
C ALA A 7 -3.40 15.21 -6.92
N TYR A 8 -4.25 15.75 -7.81
CA TYR A 8 -5.13 14.91 -8.64
C TYR A 8 -4.36 14.04 -9.63
N GLY A 9 -3.28 14.56 -10.24
CA GLY A 9 -2.41 13.75 -11.10
C GLY A 9 -1.74 12.61 -10.35
N ALA A 10 -1.22 12.86 -9.15
CA ALA A 10 -0.64 11.82 -8.30
C ALA A 10 -1.69 10.79 -7.86
N PHE A 11 -2.91 11.23 -7.54
CA PHE A 11 -4.02 10.34 -7.20
C PHE A 11 -4.37 9.39 -8.35
N ALA A 12 -4.55 9.93 -9.56
CA ALA A 12 -4.83 9.11 -10.75
C ALA A 12 -3.69 8.11 -11.03
N ALA A 13 -2.43 8.55 -10.90
CA ALA A 13 -1.28 7.67 -11.07
C ALA A 13 -1.28 6.53 -10.07
N ILE A 14 -1.56 6.79 -8.78
CA ILE A 14 -1.66 5.75 -7.75
C ILE A 14 -2.80 4.78 -8.08
N CYS A 15 -3.98 5.28 -8.47
CA CYS A 15 -5.11 4.42 -8.84
C CYS A 15 -4.74 3.44 -9.97
N ILE A 16 -4.05 3.92 -11.01
CA ILE A 16 -3.63 3.07 -12.14
C ILE A 16 -2.52 2.11 -11.73
N VAL A 17 -1.46 2.61 -11.09
CA VAL A 17 -0.28 1.80 -10.76
C VAL A 17 -0.63 0.75 -9.72
N TRP A 18 -1.32 1.12 -8.64
CA TRP A 18 -1.70 0.17 -7.59
C TRP A 18 -2.83 -0.76 -8.04
N GLY A 19 -3.80 -0.25 -8.82
CA GLY A 19 -4.86 -1.10 -9.38
C GLY A 19 -4.31 -2.20 -10.28
N THR A 20 -3.37 -1.86 -11.18
CA THR A 20 -2.73 -2.86 -12.06
C THR A 20 -1.73 -3.76 -11.32
N THR A 21 -1.21 -3.35 -10.16
CA THR A 21 -0.29 -4.17 -9.36
C THR A 21 -0.93 -5.49 -8.93
N TYR A 22 -2.19 -5.49 -8.47
CA TYR A 22 -2.88 -6.72 -8.08
C TYR A 22 -3.07 -7.67 -9.26
N LEU A 23 -3.40 -7.15 -10.44
CA LEU A 23 -3.47 -7.97 -11.65
C LEU A 23 -2.08 -8.54 -12.02
N GLY A 24 -1.04 -7.71 -11.95
CA GLY A 24 0.32 -8.11 -12.25
C GLY A 24 0.87 -9.19 -11.30
N ILE A 25 0.55 -9.10 -10.00
CA ILE A 25 0.92 -10.14 -9.03
C ILE A 25 0.22 -11.45 -9.39
N LYS A 26 -1.09 -11.43 -9.65
CA LYS A 26 -1.86 -12.62 -10.04
C LYS A 26 -1.29 -13.32 -11.27
N ILE A 27 -0.93 -12.55 -12.30
CA ILE A 27 -0.30 -13.07 -13.52
C ILE A 27 1.09 -13.65 -13.21
N ALA A 28 1.90 -12.95 -12.42
CA ALA A 28 3.23 -13.43 -12.06
C ALA A 28 3.18 -14.75 -11.26
N LEU A 29 2.16 -14.91 -10.40
CA LEU A 29 1.92 -16.13 -9.61
C LEU A 29 1.64 -17.37 -10.45
N GLU A 30 1.25 -17.22 -11.72
CA GLU A 30 1.07 -18.36 -12.64
C GLU A 30 2.40 -19.05 -12.98
N THR A 31 3.52 -18.35 -12.83
CA THR A 31 4.84 -18.82 -13.27
C THR A 31 5.90 -18.83 -12.16
N LEU A 32 5.73 -18.01 -11.13
CA LEU A 32 6.72 -17.82 -10.07
C LEU A 32 6.11 -18.01 -8.68
N PRO A 33 6.87 -18.57 -7.71
CA PRO A 33 6.42 -18.66 -6.33
C PRO A 33 6.09 -17.27 -5.74
N PRO A 34 5.07 -17.18 -4.86
CA PRO A 34 4.55 -15.91 -4.33
C PRO A 34 5.61 -15.03 -3.68
N PHE A 35 6.32 -15.57 -2.70
CA PHE A 35 7.31 -14.80 -1.96
C PHE A 35 8.55 -14.48 -2.79
N LEU A 36 8.81 -15.21 -3.87
CA LEU A 36 9.92 -14.92 -4.77
C LEU A 36 9.64 -13.64 -5.58
N ILE A 37 8.42 -13.48 -6.10
CA ILE A 37 8.00 -12.27 -6.82
C ILE A 37 8.08 -11.05 -5.90
N GLY A 38 7.46 -11.15 -4.71
CA GLY A 38 7.46 -10.07 -3.73
C GLY A 38 8.87 -9.71 -3.28
N GLY A 39 9.68 -10.73 -2.94
CA GLY A 39 11.05 -10.58 -2.51
C GLY A 39 11.93 -9.91 -3.57
N LEU A 40 11.86 -10.37 -4.83
CA LEU A 40 12.62 -9.80 -5.93
C LEU A 40 12.21 -8.33 -6.17
N ARG A 41 10.91 -8.05 -6.22
CA ARG A 41 10.39 -6.69 -6.46
C ARG A 41 10.91 -5.70 -5.43
N PHE A 42 10.82 -6.04 -4.14
CA PHE A 42 11.24 -5.13 -3.07
C PHE A 42 12.76 -5.08 -2.88
N THR A 43 13.47 -6.17 -3.17
CA THR A 43 14.94 -6.15 -3.17
C THR A 43 15.47 -5.25 -4.27
N LEU A 44 14.93 -5.36 -5.49
CA LEU A 44 15.28 -4.47 -6.61
C LEU A 44 14.95 -3.01 -6.29
N ALA A 45 13.76 -2.73 -5.72
CA ALA A 45 13.39 -1.38 -5.30
C ALA A 45 14.34 -0.83 -4.23
N GLY A 46 14.75 -1.66 -3.26
CA GLY A 46 15.72 -1.30 -2.22
C GLY A 46 17.11 -0.99 -2.81
N ILE A 47 17.58 -1.79 -3.76
CA ILE A 47 18.85 -1.54 -4.47
C ILE A 47 18.78 -0.23 -5.24
N VAL A 48 17.71 -0.01 -6.01
CA VAL A 48 17.53 1.24 -6.77
C VAL A 48 17.52 2.45 -5.83
N LEU A 49 16.82 2.35 -4.70
CA LEU A 49 16.79 3.42 -3.70
C LEU A 49 18.17 3.66 -3.07
N ALA A 50 18.92 2.61 -2.76
CA ALA A 50 20.27 2.70 -2.22
C ALA A 50 21.24 3.36 -3.23
N VAL A 51 21.16 2.99 -4.50
CA VAL A 51 21.93 3.61 -5.58
C VAL A 51 21.54 5.08 -5.74
N ALA A 52 20.24 5.39 -5.78
CA ALA A 52 19.77 6.77 -5.87
C ALA A 52 20.25 7.62 -4.68
N LEU A 53 20.22 7.06 -3.46
CA LEU A 53 20.73 7.74 -2.27
C LEU A 53 22.23 8.03 -2.42
N ARG A 54 23.01 7.04 -2.88
CA ARG A 54 24.45 7.19 -3.09
C ARG A 54 24.76 8.28 -4.11
N LEU A 55 24.00 8.32 -5.22
CA LEU A 55 24.16 9.31 -6.28
C LEU A 55 23.69 10.71 -5.87
N SER A 56 22.73 10.80 -4.94
CA SER A 56 22.20 12.09 -4.46
C SER A 56 23.15 12.85 -3.52
N GLY A 57 24.28 12.25 -3.14
CA GLY A 57 25.26 12.86 -2.22
C GLY A 57 24.76 13.02 -0.78
N ARG A 58 23.59 12.48 -0.45
CA ARG A 58 23.02 12.53 0.90
C ARG A 58 23.76 11.56 1.84
N PRO A 59 23.88 11.88 3.14
CA PRO A 59 24.49 10.98 4.10
C PRO A 59 23.71 9.66 4.19
N TRP A 60 24.44 8.56 4.36
CA TRP A 60 23.81 7.26 4.61
C TRP A 60 23.06 7.30 5.95
N PRO A 61 21.92 6.58 6.08
CA PRO A 61 21.17 6.57 7.32
C PRO A 61 22.03 6.00 8.46
N SER A 62 21.85 6.55 9.67
CA SER A 62 22.54 6.05 10.84
C SER A 62 22.19 4.59 11.10
N VAL A 63 23.14 3.82 11.61
CA VAL A 63 22.91 2.45 12.09
C VAL A 63 21.82 2.41 13.17
N ARG A 64 21.63 3.50 13.92
CA ARG A 64 20.56 3.64 14.91
C ARG A 64 19.16 3.63 14.30
N THR A 65 19.02 3.97 13.02
CA THR A 65 17.73 3.96 12.30
C THR A 65 17.42 2.60 11.69
N VAL A 66 18.40 1.69 11.63
CA VAL A 66 18.24 0.34 11.04
C VAL A 66 17.10 -0.45 11.70
N PRO A 67 16.95 -0.49 13.05
CA PRO A 67 15.84 -1.19 13.67
C PRO A 67 14.48 -0.66 13.20
N ILE A 68 14.33 0.66 13.07
CA ILE A 68 13.08 1.28 12.59
C ILE A 68 12.79 0.84 11.16
N PHE A 69 13.78 0.87 10.27
CA PHE A 69 13.59 0.42 8.88
C PHE A 69 13.27 -1.07 8.78
N LEU A 70 13.92 -1.91 9.60
CA LEU A 70 13.62 -3.33 9.65
C LEU A 70 12.19 -3.56 10.14
N THR A 71 11.78 -2.93 11.24
CA THR A 71 10.43 -3.10 11.79
C THR A 71 9.37 -2.60 10.81
N THR A 72 9.50 -1.38 10.28
CA THR A 72 8.51 -0.83 9.34
C THR A 72 8.52 -1.59 8.01
N GLY A 73 9.68 -1.96 7.49
CA GLY A 73 9.80 -2.74 6.26
C GLY A 73 9.19 -4.14 6.39
N THR A 74 9.46 -4.85 7.49
CA THR A 74 8.87 -6.16 7.76
C THR A 74 7.35 -6.07 7.92
N LEU A 75 6.84 -5.09 8.67
CA LEU A 75 5.39 -4.92 8.85
C LEU A 75 4.68 -4.53 7.55
N MET A 76 5.20 -3.55 6.81
CA MET A 76 4.52 -3.04 5.61
C MET A 76 4.76 -3.91 4.38
N LEU A 77 6.00 -4.28 4.09
CA LEU A 77 6.36 -5.02 2.88
C LEU A 77 6.23 -6.53 3.10
N GLY A 78 6.70 -7.02 4.25
CA GLY A 78 6.62 -8.43 4.61
C GLY A 78 5.19 -8.86 4.90
N PHE A 79 4.58 -8.35 5.96
CA PHE A 79 3.22 -8.73 6.34
C PHE A 79 2.16 -8.08 5.46
N GLY A 80 2.19 -6.77 5.28
CA GLY A 80 1.18 -6.06 4.48
C GLY A 80 1.15 -6.54 3.03
N ASN A 81 2.26 -6.37 2.30
CA ASN A 81 2.31 -6.75 0.89
C ASN A 81 2.47 -8.27 0.68
N GLY A 82 3.24 -8.97 1.52
CA GLY A 82 3.32 -10.43 1.44
C GLY A 82 1.98 -11.11 1.72
N GLY A 83 1.15 -10.55 2.61
CA GLY A 83 -0.22 -11.00 2.84
C GLY A 83 -1.11 -10.87 1.60
N VAL A 84 -0.97 -9.77 0.85
CA VAL A 84 -1.65 -9.58 -0.46
C VAL A 84 -1.23 -10.66 -1.45
N VAL A 85 0.08 -10.85 -1.64
CA VAL A 85 0.60 -11.86 -2.57
C VAL A 85 0.17 -13.27 -2.17
N TRP A 86 0.12 -13.55 -0.86
CA TRP A 86 -0.37 -14.82 -0.36
C TRP A 86 -1.87 -15.02 -0.62
N ALA A 87 -2.69 -14.01 -0.33
CA ALA A 87 -4.14 -14.04 -0.56
C ALA A 87 -4.50 -14.20 -2.04
N GLU A 88 -3.72 -13.58 -2.93
CA GLU A 88 -3.93 -13.71 -4.38
C GLU A 88 -3.73 -15.12 -4.93
N GLN A 89 -3.12 -16.05 -4.18
CA GLN A 89 -3.11 -17.46 -4.57
C GLN A 89 -4.49 -18.10 -4.47
N TYR A 90 -5.33 -17.62 -3.54
CA TYR A 90 -6.63 -18.23 -3.21
C TYR A 90 -7.82 -17.40 -3.71
N MET A 91 -7.60 -16.13 -4.03
CA MET A 91 -8.66 -15.17 -4.34
C MET A 91 -8.41 -14.47 -5.69
N ALA A 92 -9.47 -13.95 -6.29
CA ALA A 92 -9.35 -13.10 -7.48
C ALA A 92 -8.73 -11.74 -7.10
N SER A 93 -7.90 -11.18 -7.98
CA SER A 93 -7.19 -9.90 -7.74
C SER A 93 -8.15 -8.74 -7.45
N GLY A 94 -9.33 -8.71 -8.08
CA GLY A 94 -10.37 -7.71 -7.80
C GLY A 94 -10.89 -7.77 -6.36
N LEU A 95 -11.11 -8.97 -5.82
CA LEU A 95 -11.56 -9.14 -4.44
C LEU A 95 -10.46 -8.76 -3.44
N VAL A 96 -9.21 -9.12 -3.72
CA VAL A 96 -8.06 -8.71 -2.89
C VAL A 96 -7.90 -7.18 -2.91
N ALA A 97 -8.01 -6.54 -4.07
CA ALA A 97 -7.95 -5.09 -4.19
C ALA A 97 -9.03 -4.39 -3.35
N VAL A 98 -10.26 -4.92 -3.35
CA VAL A 98 -11.36 -4.42 -2.53
C VAL A 98 -11.09 -4.58 -1.03
N LEU A 99 -10.59 -5.74 -0.61
CA LEU A 99 -10.23 -5.96 0.79
C LEU A 99 -9.15 -4.96 1.24
N VAL A 100 -8.14 -4.70 0.41
CA VAL A 100 -7.12 -3.68 0.71
C VAL A 100 -7.72 -2.26 0.69
N ALA A 101 -8.73 -1.98 -0.14
CA ALA A 101 -9.43 -0.70 -0.11
C ALA A 101 -10.18 -0.44 1.21
N SER A 102 -10.38 -1.47 2.06
CA SER A 102 -10.90 -1.31 3.43
C SER A 102 -9.86 -0.83 4.44
N THR A 103 -8.57 -0.76 4.07
CA THR A 103 -7.48 -0.34 4.97
C THR A 103 -7.72 1.03 5.64
N PRO A 104 -8.24 2.08 4.97
CA PRO A 104 -8.50 3.36 5.62
C PRO A 104 -9.50 3.26 6.77
N PHE A 105 -10.45 2.32 6.71
CA PHE A 105 -11.42 2.10 7.80
C PHE A 105 -10.73 1.59 9.05
N TRP A 106 -9.82 0.64 8.90
CA TRP A 106 -9.00 0.13 9.99
C TRP A 106 -8.05 1.21 10.53
N MET A 107 -7.43 2.00 9.66
CA MET A 107 -6.55 3.10 10.08
C MET A 107 -7.31 4.14 10.92
N VAL A 108 -8.44 4.64 10.43
CA VAL A 108 -9.27 5.63 11.13
C VAL A 108 -9.83 5.05 12.44
N GLY A 109 -10.30 3.80 12.41
CA GLY A 109 -10.81 3.11 13.59
C GLY A 109 -9.74 2.98 14.67
N LEU A 110 -8.57 2.44 14.31
CA LEU A 110 -7.45 2.27 15.26
C LEU A 110 -6.93 3.61 15.77
N ASP A 111 -6.76 4.61 14.90
CA ASP A 111 -6.30 5.94 15.31
C ASP A 111 -7.27 6.56 16.34
N SER A 112 -8.58 6.51 16.07
CA SER A 112 -9.58 7.04 17.01
C SER A 112 -9.65 6.32 18.36
N LEU A 113 -9.17 5.07 18.44
CA LEU A 113 -9.11 4.28 19.67
C LEU A 113 -7.83 4.54 20.48
N LEU A 114 -6.79 5.08 19.85
CA LEU A 114 -5.53 5.40 20.54
C LEU A 114 -5.67 6.66 21.38
N SER A 115 -5.03 6.66 22.56
CA SER A 115 -4.99 7.84 23.43
C SER A 115 -4.22 8.97 22.75
N GLY A 116 -4.94 10.01 22.31
CA GLY A 116 -4.39 11.14 21.56
C GLY A 116 -4.60 11.09 20.04
N GLY A 117 -5.34 10.10 19.53
CA GLY A 117 -5.73 10.04 18.12
C GLY A 117 -6.79 11.07 17.72
N GLU A 118 -7.03 11.22 16.43
CA GLU A 118 -7.99 12.22 15.94
C GLU A 118 -9.44 11.84 16.28
N VAL A 119 -10.21 12.83 16.78
CA VAL A 119 -11.63 12.64 17.05
C VAL A 119 -12.38 12.42 15.73
N LEU A 120 -13.20 11.37 15.66
CA LEU A 120 -14.02 11.07 14.49
C LEU A 120 -14.96 12.24 14.16
N THR A 121 -14.60 13.02 13.15
CA THR A 121 -15.45 14.12 12.68
C THR A 121 -16.57 13.58 11.78
N ARG A 122 -17.72 14.27 11.74
CA ARG A 122 -18.80 13.94 10.81
C ARG A 122 -18.35 13.92 9.35
N ARG A 123 -17.35 14.74 8.99
CA ARG A 123 -16.75 14.77 7.65
C ARG A 123 -15.94 13.50 7.37
N THR A 124 -15.15 13.03 8.33
CA THR A 124 -14.38 11.78 8.22
C THR A 124 -15.31 10.59 8.02
N VAL A 125 -16.36 10.49 8.83
CA VAL A 125 -17.38 9.43 8.71
C VAL A 125 -18.09 9.50 7.36
N GLY A 126 -18.49 10.70 6.92
CA GLY A 126 -19.11 10.89 5.60
C GLY A 126 -18.21 10.46 4.45
N GLY A 127 -16.91 10.81 4.49
CA GLY A 127 -15.93 10.37 3.50
C GLY A 127 -15.73 8.85 3.49
N LEU A 128 -15.69 8.24 4.67
CA LEU A 128 -15.60 6.77 4.81
C LEU A 128 -16.81 6.07 4.20
N LEU A 129 -18.02 6.56 4.48
CA LEU A 129 -19.25 6.01 3.91
C LEU A 129 -19.28 6.13 2.39
N VAL A 130 -18.89 7.29 1.83
CA VAL A 130 -18.80 7.48 0.38
C VAL A 130 -17.78 6.52 -0.24
N GLY A 131 -16.60 6.36 0.37
CA GLY A 131 -15.60 5.40 -0.07
C GLY A 131 -16.10 3.95 0.00
N PHE A 132 -16.82 3.60 1.07
CA PHE A 132 -17.43 2.28 1.24
C PHE A 132 -18.48 2.00 0.16
N SER A 133 -19.35 2.97 -0.12
CA SER A 133 -20.34 2.85 -1.19
C SER A 133 -19.69 2.60 -2.55
N GLY A 134 -18.54 3.22 -2.83
CA GLY A 134 -17.76 2.94 -4.04
C GLY A 134 -17.26 1.50 -4.10
N ILE A 135 -16.80 0.95 -2.98
CA ILE A 135 -16.41 -0.46 -2.87
C ILE A 135 -17.60 -1.39 -3.12
N VAL A 136 -18.74 -1.12 -2.47
CA VAL A 136 -19.96 -1.91 -2.64
C VAL A 136 -20.40 -1.90 -4.10
N LEU A 137 -20.41 -0.74 -4.77
CA LEU A 137 -20.76 -0.63 -6.18
C LEU A 137 -19.81 -1.40 -7.11
N LEU A 138 -18.52 -1.48 -6.79
CA LEU A 138 -17.54 -2.23 -7.59
C LEU A 138 -17.65 -3.75 -7.43
N VAL A 139 -18.07 -4.22 -6.26
CA VAL A 139 -18.23 -5.66 -5.97
C VAL A 139 -19.65 -6.15 -6.26
N TRP A 140 -20.62 -5.24 -6.30
CA TRP A 140 -22.00 -5.57 -6.56
C TRP A 140 -22.12 -6.27 -7.92
N PRO A 141 -22.73 -7.47 -7.98
CA PRO A 141 -22.83 -8.27 -9.19
C PRO A 141 -23.69 -7.62 -10.29
#